data_AF-T0ZBW8-F1
#
_entry.id   AF-T0ZBW8-F1
#
_cell.length_a   1.000
_cell.length_b   1.000
_cell.length_c   1.000
_cell.angle_alpha   90.00
_cell.angle_beta   90.00
_cell.angle_gamma   90.00
#
_symmetry.space_group_name_H-M   'P 1'
#
loop_
_entity.id
_entity.type
_entity.pdbx_description
1 polymer ?
#
loop_
_entity_poly.entity_id
_entity_poly.type
_entity_poly.pdbx_seq_one_letter_code
_entity_poly.pdbx_strand_id
1 'polypeptide(L)'
;MEQECLSPDIAHTELFRLFVYGTLKRGFENHMRFFDGGICASSAWCPGILFDTPWDHPVARVPKDLILAYGTSDTSEDLALQNRLQLK
;
A
#
# COMPACT_ATOMS: atom_id res chain seq x y z
N MET A 1 -4.57 -4.63 -21.05
CA MET A 1 -3.90 -5.91 -20.78
C MET A 1 -3.76 -6.02 -19.27
N GLU A 2 -4.74 -6.64 -18.64
CA GLU A 2 -4.78 -6.88 -17.20
C GLU A 2 -3.78 -8.00 -16.92
N GLN A 3 -2.65 -7.68 -16.30
CA GLN A 3 -1.82 -8.73 -15.72
C GLN A 3 -2.59 -9.28 -14.52
N GLU A 4 -3.17 -10.45 -14.71
CA GLU A 4 -3.81 -11.25 -13.68
C GLU A 4 -2.75 -11.52 -12.60
N CYS A 5 -3.05 -11.14 -11.37
CA CYS A 5 -2.12 -11.36 -10.27
C CYS A 5 -1.91 -12.86 -10.13
N LEU A 6 -0.75 -13.34 -10.58
CA LEU A 6 -0.34 -14.73 -10.42
C LEU A 6 -0.50 -15.08 -8.95
N SER A 7 -1.37 -16.04 -8.63
CA SER A 7 -1.55 -16.60 -7.31
C SER A 7 -0.19 -17.11 -6.84
N PRO A 8 0.52 -16.41 -5.93
CA PRO A 8 1.77 -16.94 -5.44
C PRO A 8 1.40 -18.07 -4.49
N ASP A 9 2.14 -19.17 -4.52
CA ASP A 9 2.12 -20.20 -3.47
C ASP A 9 2.69 -19.67 -2.12
N ILE A 10 2.86 -18.35 -2.00
CA ILE A 10 3.31 -17.64 -0.81
C ILE A 10 2.08 -17.40 0.06
N ALA A 11 2.13 -17.87 1.30
CA ALA A 11 1.06 -17.61 2.25
C ALA A 11 0.81 -16.09 2.34
N HIS A 12 -0.45 -15.67 2.23
CA HIS A 12 -0.85 -14.25 2.31
C HIS A 12 -0.40 -13.53 3.59
N THR A 13 0.03 -14.28 4.60
CA THR A 13 0.62 -13.81 5.86
C THR A 13 2.09 -13.40 5.72
N GLU A 14 2.79 -13.75 4.65
CA GLU A 14 4.20 -13.33 4.44
C GLU A 14 4.31 -12.08 3.55
N LEU A 15 3.18 -11.57 3.06
CA LEU A 15 3.15 -10.45 2.12
C LEU A 15 2.77 -9.13 2.79
N PHE A 16 3.64 -8.14 2.66
CA PHE A 16 3.36 -6.78 3.11
C PHE A 16 2.43 -6.08 2.12
N ARG A 17 1.19 -5.82 2.52
CA ARG A 17 0.23 -5.09 1.67
C ARG A 17 0.36 -3.59 1.90
N LEU A 18 0.47 -2.85 0.81
CA LEU A 18 0.56 -1.40 0.82
C LEU A 18 -0.56 -0.80 -0.04
N PHE A 19 -1.25 0.21 0.50
CA PHE A 19 -2.11 1.08 -0.28
C PHE A 19 -1.32 2.30 -0.75
N VAL A 20 -1.29 2.55 -2.06
CA VAL A 20 -0.61 3.72 -2.65
C VAL A 20 -1.60 4.58 -3.43
N TYR A 21 -1.49 5.90 -3.29
CA TYR A 21 -2.42 6.85 -3.93
C TYR A 21 -1.73 7.88 -4.86
N GLY A 22 -0.40 8.01 -4.77
CA GLY A 22 0.40 8.95 -5.57
C GLY A 22 1.20 8.27 -6.68
N THR A 23 2.43 8.72 -6.90
CA THR A 23 3.28 8.31 -8.04
C THR A 23 3.71 6.84 -8.05
N LEU A 24 3.51 6.09 -6.96
CA LEU A 24 3.75 4.65 -6.93
C LEU A 24 2.63 3.84 -7.58
N LYS A 25 1.48 4.46 -7.90
CA LYS A 25 0.39 3.81 -8.63
C LYS A 25 0.83 3.38 -10.02
N ARG A 26 0.26 2.29 -10.52
CA ARG A 26 0.49 1.81 -11.89
C ARG A 26 0.24 2.93 -12.90
N GLY A 27 1.18 3.13 -13.82
CA GLY A 27 1.14 4.17 -14.85
C GLY A 27 1.71 5.53 -14.45
N PHE A 28 2.22 5.67 -13.22
CA PHE A 28 2.88 6.89 -12.74
C PHE A 28 4.39 6.69 -12.60
N GLU A 29 5.12 7.82 -12.55
CA GLU A 29 6.58 7.92 -12.68
C GLU A 29 7.38 6.96 -11.78
N ASN A 30 6.94 6.79 -10.54
CA ASN A 30 7.68 6.00 -9.55
C ASN A 30 7.29 4.52 -9.55
N HIS A 31 6.26 4.10 -10.30
CA HIS A 31 5.81 2.71 -10.29
C HIS A 31 6.89 1.75 -10.78
N MET A 32 7.44 1.98 -11.97
CA MET A 32 8.44 1.07 -12.56
C MET A 32 9.72 0.97 -11.71
N ARG A 33 10.08 2.05 -11.01
CA ARG A 33 11.30 2.12 -10.21
C ARG A 33 11.17 1.41 -8.86
N PHE A 34 10.01 1.50 -8.22
CA PHE A 34 9.82 1.05 -6.83
C PHE A 34 8.91 -0.18 -6.71
N PHE A 35 8.21 -0.57 -7.78
CA PHE A 35 7.42 -1.80 -7.84
C PHE A 35 8.22 -2.99 -8.38
N ASP A 36 9.53 -2.86 -8.54
CA ASP A 36 10.40 -3.99 -8.89
C ASP A 36 10.44 -4.98 -7.71
N GLY A 37 9.95 -6.20 -7.94
CA GLY A 37 9.70 -7.20 -6.88
C GLY A 37 8.30 -7.17 -6.25
N GLY A 38 7.41 -6.28 -6.68
CA GLY A 38 6.00 -6.29 -6.28
C GLY A 38 5.25 -7.49 -6.86
N ILE A 39 4.50 -8.20 -6.03
CA ILE A 39 3.80 -9.43 -6.43
C ILE A 39 2.55 -9.13 -7.26
N CYS A 40 1.75 -8.17 -6.80
CA CYS A 40 0.46 -7.84 -7.38
C CYS A 40 0.10 -6.39 -7.06
N ALA A 41 -0.51 -5.71 -8.02
CA ALA A 41 -1.14 -4.41 -7.82
C ALA A 41 -2.56 -4.45 -8.36
N SER A 42 -3.52 -4.19 -7.48
CA SER A 42 -4.95 -4.12 -7.79
C SER A 42 -5.53 -2.78 -7.31
N SER A 43 -6.69 -2.43 -7.85
CA SER A 43 -7.44 -1.26 -7.40
C SER A 43 -8.00 -1.48 -5.99
N ALA A 44 -7.85 -0.48 -5.13
CA ALA A 44 -8.37 -0.48 -3.76
C ALA A 44 -8.83 0.93 -3.39
N TRP A 45 -9.47 1.07 -2.23
CA TRP A 45 -9.88 2.35 -1.66
C TRP A 45 -9.47 2.43 -0.18
N CYS A 46 -9.25 3.66 0.31
CA CYS A 46 -8.91 3.94 1.71
C CYS A 46 -9.70 5.17 2.17
N PRO A 47 -10.26 5.19 3.39
CA PRO A 47 -10.89 6.38 3.95
C PRO A 47 -9.90 7.55 4.07
N GLY A 48 -10.29 8.74 3.60
CA GLY A 48 -9.46 9.93 3.74
C GLY A 48 -9.90 11.07 2.84
N ILE A 49 -9.13 12.16 2.90
CA ILE A 49 -9.28 13.32 2.02
C ILE A 49 -7.95 13.51 1.29
N LEU A 50 -8.01 13.66 -0.03
CA LEU A 50 -6.87 14.07 -0.86
C LEU A 50 -6.87 15.59 -0.97
N PHE A 51 -5.70 16.18 -0.73
CA PHE A 51 -5.46 17.61 -0.95
C PHE A 51 -4.46 17.79 -2.07
N ASP A 52 -4.75 18.72 -2.97
CA ASP A 52 -3.77 19.18 -3.94
C ASP A 52 -2.68 19.98 -3.24
N THR A 53 -1.45 19.83 -3.70
CA THR A 53 -0.31 20.60 -3.20
C THR A 53 0.41 21.29 -4.36
N PRO A 54 1.18 22.37 -4.09
CA PRO A 54 1.98 23.04 -5.11
C PRO A 54 3.09 22.18 -5.74
N TRP A 55 3.32 20.96 -5.23
CA TRP A 55 4.40 20.06 -5.67
C TRP A 55 3.90 18.94 -6.59
N ASP A 56 2.76 19.12 -7.27
CA ASP A 56 2.15 18.17 -8.23
C ASP A 56 1.83 16.77 -7.69
N HIS A 57 1.92 16.57 -6.37
CA HIS A 57 1.65 15.29 -5.72
C HIS A 57 0.59 15.52 -4.64
N PRO A 58 -0.56 14.81 -4.69
CA PRO A 58 -1.59 14.97 -3.68
C PRO A 58 -1.11 14.44 -2.34
N VAL A 59 -1.63 14.99 -1.25
CA VAL A 59 -1.40 14.50 0.12
C VAL A 59 -2.69 13.86 0.63
N ALA A 60 -2.61 12.62 1.10
CA ALA A 60 -3.73 11.96 1.76
C ALA A 60 -3.72 12.23 3.26
N ARG A 61 -4.86 12.68 3.78
CA ARG A 61 -5.12 12.73 5.22
C ARG A 61 -6.09 11.64 5.61
N VAL A 62 -5.60 10.65 6.35
CA VAL A 62 -6.41 9.60 6.98
C VAL A 62 -6.91 10.14 8.33
N PRO A 63 -8.21 10.02 8.66
CA PRO A 63 -8.73 10.39 9.98
C PRO A 63 -8.02 9.62 11.09
N LYS A 64 -7.61 10.32 12.16
CA LYS A 64 -6.82 9.73 13.25
C LYS A 64 -7.50 8.51 13.88
N ASP A 65 -8.82 8.56 14.01
CA ASP A 65 -9.61 7.48 14.63
C ASP A 65 -9.66 6.20 13.79
N LEU A 66 -9.24 6.27 12.51
CA LEU A 66 -9.12 5.11 11.61
C LEU A 66 -7.70 4.54 11.56
N ILE A 67 -6.74 5.19 12.23
CA ILE A 67 -5.35 4.71 12.28
C ILE A 67 -5.23 3.66 13.38
N LEU A 68 -5.04 2.40 12.97
CA LEU A 68 -4.87 1.28 13.89
C LEU A 68 -3.45 1.16 14.46
N ALA A 69 -2.45 1.65 13.71
CA ALA A 69 -1.04 1.60 14.05
C ALA A 69 -0.24 2.61 13.22
N TYR A 70 0.96 2.95 13.71
CA TYR A 70 1.96 3.70 12.95
C TYR A 70 3.09 2.73 12.56
N GLY A 71 3.57 2.82 11.32
CA GLY A 71 4.68 2.01 10.85
C GLY A 71 5.99 2.37 11.54
N THR A 72 6.93 1.43 11.50
CA THR A 72 8.24 1.54 12.12
C THR A 72 9.34 1.48 11.05
N SER A 73 10.60 1.48 11.48
CA SER A 73 11.73 1.20 10.58
C SER A 73 11.96 -0.31 10.38
N ASP A 74 11.27 -1.18 11.11
CA ASP A 74 11.37 -2.62 10.98
C ASP A 74 10.14 -3.17 10.24
N THR A 75 10.34 -3.47 8.95
CA THR A 75 9.30 -4.02 8.08
C THR A 75 8.75 -5.37 8.59
N SER A 76 9.55 -6.16 9.32
CA SER A 76 9.11 -7.46 9.85
C SER A 76 8.14 -7.28 11.01
N GLU A 77 8.39 -6.32 11.89
CA GLU A 77 7.46 -5.95 12.96
C GLU A 77 6.14 -5.41 12.39
N ASP A 78 6.22 -4.54 11.38
CA ASP A 78 5.04 -3.98 10.73
C ASP A 78 4.21 -5.05 10.00
N LEU A 79 4.85 -6.02 9.34
CA LEU A 79 4.18 -7.17 8.72
C LEU A 79 3.46 -8.02 9.77
N ALA A 80 4.14 -8.36 10.87
CA ALA A 80 3.54 -9.11 11.97
C ALA A 80 2.34 -8.37 12.57
N LEU A 81 2.43 -7.05 12.71
CA LEU A 81 1.32 -6.22 13.17
C LEU A 81 0.15 -6.20 12.18
N GLN A 82 0.42 -6.03 10.87
CA GLN A 82 -0.59 -6.07 9.84
C GLN A 82 -1.37 -7.40 9.85
N ASN A 83 -0.68 -8.53 9.99
CA ASN A 83 -1.32 -9.83 10.08
C ASN A 83 -2.20 -9.98 11.33
N ARG A 84 -1.75 -9.49 12.48
CA ARG A 84 -2.56 -9.50 13.72
C ARG A 84 -3.83 -8.66 13.60
N LEU A 85 -3.77 -7.55 12.87
CA LEU A 85 -4.92 -6.65 12.68
C LEU A 85 -5.92 -7.17 11.63
N GLN A 86 -5.48 -7.99 10.68
CA GLN A 86 -6.36 -8.62 9.67
C GLN A 86 -7.13 -9.84 10.18
N LEU A 87 -6.77 -10.34 11.37
CA LEU A 87 -7.47 -11.45 12.04
C LEU A 87 -8.63 -10.97 12.93
N LYS A 88 -9.05 -9.70 12.81
CA LYS A 88 -10.22 -9.13 13.48
C LYS A 88 -11.32 -8.85 12.48
#